data_AF-A0A166ZH84-F1
#
_entry.id   AF-A0A166ZH84-F1
#
_cell.length_a   1.000
_cell.length_b   1.000
_cell.length_c   1.000
_cell.angle_alpha   90.00
_cell.angle_beta   90.00
_cell.angle_gamma   90.00
#
_symmetry.space_group_name_H-M   'P 1'
#
loop_
_entity.id
_entity.type
_entity.pdbx_description
1 polymer ?
#
loop_
_entity_poly.entity_id
_entity_poly.type
_entity_poly.pdbx_seq_one_letter_code
_entity_poly.pdbx_strand_id
1 'polypeptide(L)'
;MVTSNKAAVLTLRRPHQQSGQEFIRCIYDSVEGLRRGGSTLTVQWTATSEDDELLKQAKAETHEATKEGATPQARFPTAKSTTLNVARPKCSPGRVLPEKIGRFSK
;
A
#
# COMPACT_ATOMS: atom_id res chain seq x y z
N MET A 1 10.47 -1.24 16.02
CA MET A 1 9.38 -0.78 15.13
C MET A 1 8.07 -1.43 15.57
N VAL A 2 7.03 -0.64 15.78
CA VAL A 2 5.69 -1.11 16.16
C VAL A 2 4.74 -0.86 14.99
N THR A 3 3.88 -1.83 14.68
CA THR A 3 2.86 -1.67 13.64
C THR A 3 1.54 -2.31 14.06
N SER A 4 0.43 -1.68 13.69
CA SER A 4 -0.90 -2.24 13.85
C SER A 4 -1.26 -3.26 12.76
N ASN A 5 -0.49 -3.31 11.66
CA ASN A 5 -0.75 -4.23 10.56
C ASN A 5 -0.19 -5.64 10.87
N LYS A 6 -1.08 -6.54 11.28
CA LYS A 6 -0.75 -7.93 11.58
C LYS A 6 -0.17 -8.67 10.36
N ALA A 7 -0.72 -8.42 9.17
CA ALA A 7 -0.27 -9.08 7.94
C ALA A 7 1.17 -8.68 7.59
N ALA A 8 1.55 -7.42 7.78
CA ALA A 8 2.93 -6.96 7.57
C ALA A 8 3.92 -7.70 8.48
N VAL A 9 3.59 -7.87 9.77
CA VAL A 9 4.45 -8.61 10.71
C VAL A 9 4.55 -10.09 10.34
N LEU A 10 3.45 -10.72 9.94
CA LEU A 10 3.47 -12.12 9.50
C LEU A 10 4.29 -12.31 8.22
N THR A 11 4.17 -11.38 7.26
CA THR A 11 4.93 -11.37 6.01
C THR A 11 6.44 -11.25 6.27
N LEU A 12 6.83 -10.35 7.18
CA LEU A 12 8.21 -10.16 7.60
C LEU A 12 8.79 -11.38 8.34
N ARG A 13 7.95 -12.19 8.98
CA ARG A 13 8.35 -13.44 9.64
C ARG A 13 8.48 -14.61 8.66
N ARG A 14 7.81 -14.59 7.51
CA ARG A 14 7.80 -15.70 6.53
C ARG A 14 8.09 -15.19 5.10
N PRO A 15 9.36 -14.87 4.79
CA PRO A 15 9.75 -14.25 3.50
C PRO A 15 9.54 -15.15 2.29
N HIS A 16 9.84 -16.45 2.46
CA HIS A 16 10.09 -17.37 1.36
C HIS A 16 8.85 -17.69 0.50
N GLN A 17 7.65 -17.27 0.91
CA GLN A 17 6.42 -17.48 0.14
C GLN A 17 5.95 -16.24 -0.65
N GLN A 18 6.63 -15.10 -0.53
CA GLN A 18 6.18 -13.84 -1.15
C GLN A 18 7.29 -13.10 -1.93
N SER A 19 8.42 -13.76 -2.21
CA SER A 19 9.58 -13.19 -2.92
C SER A 19 9.28 -12.72 -4.35
N GLY A 20 8.20 -13.19 -4.97
CA GLY A 20 7.72 -12.71 -6.28
C GLY A 20 7.05 -11.33 -6.24
N GLN A 21 6.84 -10.75 -5.05
CA GLN A 21 6.30 -9.40 -4.91
C GLN A 21 7.45 -8.40 -4.71
N GLU A 22 7.72 -7.59 -5.73
CA GLU A 22 8.73 -6.51 -5.71
C GLU A 22 8.62 -5.62 -4.46
N PHE A 23 7.40 -5.36 -3.99
CA PHE A 23 7.13 -4.58 -2.78
C PHE A 23 7.74 -5.22 -1.52
N ILE A 24 7.62 -6.53 -1.40
CA ILE A 24 8.15 -7.29 -0.26
C ILE A 24 9.68 -7.33 -0.32
N ARG A 25 10.25 -7.46 -1.53
CA ARG A 25 11.70 -7.39 -1.75
C ARG A 25 12.30 -6.06 -1.29
N CYS A 26 11.69 -4.93 -1.68
CA CYS A 26 12.17 -3.61 -1.25
C CYS A 26 12.19 -3.43 0.28
N ILE A 27 11.23 -4.02 1.00
CA ILE A 27 11.24 -4.00 2.47
C ILE A 27 12.46 -4.75 3.00
N TYR A 28 12.77 -5.93 2.47
CA TYR A 28 13.94 -6.70 2.91
C TYR A 28 15.26 -6.03 2.58
N ASP A 29 15.41 -5.46 1.38
CA ASP A 29 16.63 -4.74 0.98
C ASP A 29 16.89 -3.56 1.94
N SER A 30 15.83 -2.86 2.34
CA SER A 30 15.90 -1.77 3.33
C SER A 30 16.30 -2.28 4.71
N VAL A 31 15.72 -3.41 5.15
CA VAL A 31 16.06 -4.03 6.44
C VAL A 31 17.51 -4.56 6.44
N GLU A 32 17.98 -5.13 5.34
CA GLU A 32 19.37 -5.58 5.19
C GLU A 32 20.33 -4.40 5.23
N GLY A 33 20.00 -3.29 4.56
CA GLY A 33 20.77 -2.05 4.65
C GLY A 33 20.93 -1.56 6.10
N LEU A 34 19.84 -1.57 6.87
CA LEU A 34 19.88 -1.22 8.30
C LEU A 34 20.74 -2.19 9.12
N ARG A 35 20.65 -3.49 8.83
CA ARG A 35 21.46 -4.53 9.50
C ARG A 35 22.95 -4.41 9.20
N ARG A 36 23.32 -4.08 7.95
CA ARG A 36 24.71 -3.81 7.56
C ARG A 36 25.31 -2.62 8.31
N GLY A 37 24.47 -1.64 8.64
CA GLY A 37 24.83 -0.54 9.53
C GLY A 37 24.92 -0.90 11.03
N GLY A 38 24.87 -2.20 11.38
CA GLY A 38 24.95 -2.67 12.77
C GLY A 38 23.66 -2.55 13.57
N SER A 39 22.54 -2.17 12.94
CA SER A 39 21.27 -1.98 13.64
C SER A 39 20.44 -3.27 13.66
N THR A 40 19.97 -3.65 14.84
CA THR A 40 19.02 -4.77 15.00
C THR A 40 17.59 -4.26 14.89
N LEU A 41 16.87 -4.69 13.85
CA LEU A 41 15.48 -4.31 13.63
C LEU A 41 14.53 -5.33 14.28
N THR A 42 13.88 -4.91 15.37
CA THR A 42 12.78 -5.67 16.01
C THR A 42 11.44 -5.12 15.55
N VAL A 43 10.56 -6.00 15.06
CA VAL A 43 9.20 -5.66 14.62
C VAL A 43 8.18 -6.30 15.55
N GLN A 44 7.35 -5.46 16.16
CA GLN A 44 6.28 -5.88 17.07
C GLN A 44 4.92 -5.49 16.49
N TRP A 45 3.97 -6.42 16.60
CA TRP A 45 2.57 -6.13 16.35
C TRP A 45 1.91 -5.66 17.64
N THR A 46 1.11 -4.60 17.55
CA THR A 46 0.19 -4.18 18.63
C THR A 46 -1.22 -4.03 18.07
N ALA A 47 -2.23 -4.28 18.89
CA ALA A 47 -3.60 -3.96 18.51
C ALA A 47 -3.75 -2.43 18.51
N THR A 48 -4.53 -1.88 17.57
CA THR A 48 -4.87 -0.45 17.62
C THR A 48 -5.79 -0.23 18.82
N SER A 49 -5.27 0.29 19.91
CA SER A 49 -6.07 0.82 21.03
C SER A 49 -6.29 2.32 20.83
N GLU A 50 -7.32 2.86 21.47
CA GLU A 50 -7.53 4.31 21.51
C GLU A 50 -6.44 5.05 22.30
N ASP A 51 -5.63 4.36 23.09
CA ASP A 51 -4.57 4.99 23.89
C ASP A 51 -3.23 5.13 23.13
N ASP A 52 -3.10 4.50 21.95
CA ASP A 52 -1.84 4.46 21.19
C ASP A 52 -1.71 5.70 20.28
N GLU A 53 -1.45 6.87 20.89
CA GLU A 53 -1.37 8.17 20.21
C GLU A 53 -0.34 8.20 19.06
N LEU A 54 0.78 7.49 19.19
CA LEU A 54 1.79 7.38 18.12
C LEU A 54 1.24 6.67 16.87
N LEU A 55 0.44 5.61 17.06
CA LEU A 55 -0.17 4.91 15.94
C LEU A 55 -1.27 5.74 15.29
N LYS A 56 -2.02 6.54 16.06
CA LYS A 56 -3.00 7.49 15.52
C LYS A 56 -2.31 8.53 14.62
N GLN A 57 -1.23 9.13 15.11
CA GLN A 57 -0.47 10.12 14.34
C GLN A 57 0.11 9.50 13.06
N ALA A 58 0.75 8.33 13.18
CA ALA A 58 1.28 7.62 12.02
C ALA A 58 0.19 7.28 10.98
N LYS A 59 -1.01 6.92 11.44
CA LYS A 59 -2.16 6.65 10.56
C LYS A 59 -2.69 7.92 9.89
N ALA A 60 -2.80 9.02 10.63
CA ALA A 60 -3.21 10.31 10.09
C ALA A 60 -2.22 10.80 9.02
N GLU A 61 -0.92 10.69 9.29
CA GLU A 61 0.12 11.05 8.32
C GLU A 61 0.10 10.12 7.10
N THR A 62 -0.11 8.82 7.31
CA THR A 62 -0.29 7.86 6.19
C THR A 62 -1.49 8.25 5.32
N HIS A 63 -2.60 8.70 5.91
CA HIS A 63 -3.77 9.14 5.17
C HIS A 63 -3.47 10.38 4.32
N GLU A 64 -2.81 11.39 4.88
CA GLU A 64 -2.42 12.59 4.13
C GLU A 64 -1.43 12.27 3.01
N ALA A 65 -0.46 11.39 3.26
CA ALA A 65 0.53 10.96 2.26
C ALA A 65 -0.07 10.08 1.14
N THR A 66 -1.21 9.43 1.38
CA THR A 66 -1.89 8.56 0.39
C THR A 66 -3.10 9.23 -0.27
N LYS A 67 -3.37 10.49 0.06
CA LYS A 67 -4.46 11.29 -0.52
C LYS A 67 -4.28 11.45 -2.03
N GLU A 68 -5.40 11.55 -2.75
CA GLU A 68 -5.38 11.76 -4.21
C GLU A 68 -4.62 13.05 -4.56
N GLY A 69 -3.61 12.94 -5.43
CA GLY A 69 -2.72 14.04 -5.80
C GLY A 69 -1.50 14.25 -4.89
N ALA A 70 -1.36 13.48 -3.80
CA ALA A 70 -0.16 13.51 -2.98
C ALA A 70 1.06 13.03 -3.79
N THR A 71 2.16 13.78 -3.71
CA THR A 71 3.40 13.44 -4.43
C THR A 71 4.17 12.41 -3.61
N PRO A 72 4.49 11.22 -4.16
CA PRO A 72 5.28 10.24 -3.44
C PRO A 72 6.68 10.79 -3.16
N GLN A 73 7.17 10.63 -1.92
CA GLN A 73 8.53 11.01 -1.56
C GLN A 73 9.57 10.21 -2.38
N ALA A 74 9.24 8.96 -2.72
CA ALA A 74 10.05 8.10 -3.57
C ALA A 74 9.17 7.28 -4.51
N ARG A 75 9.71 6.94 -5.68
CA ARG A 75 9.05 6.09 -6.65
C ARG A 75 9.06 4.65 -6.14
N PHE A 76 7.96 4.22 -5.56
CA PHE A 76 7.81 2.88 -5.00
C PHE A 76 7.23 1.90 -6.05
N PRO A 77 7.64 0.62 -6.06
CA PRO A 77 7.01 -0.40 -6.90
C PRO A 77 5.49 -0.39 -6.75
N THR A 78 4.75 -0.36 -7.86
CA THR A 78 3.28 -0.39 -7.78
C THR A 78 2.82 -1.83 -7.60
N ALA A 79 2.06 -2.11 -6.53
CA ALA A 79 1.42 -3.40 -6.36
C ALA A 79 0.31 -3.57 -7.42
N LYS A 80 0.58 -4.38 -8.44
CA LYS A 80 -0.40 -4.72 -9.47
C LYS A 80 -1.20 -5.93 -9.03
N SER A 81 -2.41 -5.72 -8.53
CA SER A 81 -3.32 -6.82 -8.21
C SER A 81 -3.83 -7.46 -9.50
N THR A 82 -3.58 -8.75 -9.66
CA THR A 82 -4.13 -9.55 -10.77
C THR A 82 -5.65 -9.56 -10.74
N THR A 83 -6.24 -9.72 -9.55
CA THR A 83 -7.70 -9.66 -9.34
C THR A 83 -8.26 -8.30 -9.76
N LEU A 84 -7.62 -7.20 -9.35
CA LEU A 84 -8.05 -5.86 -9.73
C LEU A 84 -7.90 -5.63 -11.24
N ASN A 85 -6.78 -6.07 -11.83
CA ASN A 85 -6.55 -5.95 -13.28
C ASN A 85 -7.59 -6.74 -14.08
N VAL A 86 -8.07 -7.87 -13.57
CA VAL A 86 -9.13 -8.69 -14.20
C VAL A 86 -10.53 -8.08 -13.98
N ALA A 87 -10.78 -7.46 -12.82
CA ALA A 87 -12.07 -6.84 -12.52
C ALA A 87 -12.25 -5.46 -13.16
N ARG A 88 -11.17 -4.69 -13.30
CA ARG A 88 -11.19 -3.32 -13.86
C ARG A 88 -11.85 -3.21 -15.24
N PRO A 89 -11.55 -4.06 -16.24
CA PRO A 89 -12.25 -4.01 -17.52
C PRO A 89 -13.73 -4.44 -17.44
N LYS A 90 -14.11 -5.23 -16.41
CA LYS A 90 -15.51 -5.62 -16.17
C LYS A 90 -16.32 -4.51 -15.48
N CYS A 91 -15.65 -3.63 -14.73
CA CYS A 91 -16.26 -2.51 -14.02
C CYS A 91 -16.16 -1.18 -14.77
N SER A 92 -15.39 -1.09 -15.86
CA SER A 92 -15.52 0.04 -16.78
C SER A 92 -16.76 -0.19 -17.63
N PRO A 93 -17.89 0.53 -17.42
CA PRO A 93 -18.84 0.67 -18.51
C PRO A 93 -18.02 1.27 -19.65
N GLY A 94 -18.05 0.64 -20.82
CA GLY A 94 -17.44 1.23 -22.01
C GLY A 94 -17.85 2.69 -22.07
N ARG A 95 -16.91 3.59 -22.41
CA ARG A 95 -17.23 4.99 -22.73
C ARG A 95 -18.08 5.02 -24.00
N VAL A 96 -19.27 4.47 -23.93
CA VAL A 96 -20.31 4.57 -24.94
C VAL A 96 -21.24 5.62 -24.37
N LEU A 97 -21.06 6.84 -24.87
CA LEU A 97 -22.08 7.86 -24.71
C LEU A 97 -23.38 7.26 -25.23
N PRO A 98 -24.46 7.19 -24.43
CA PRO A 98 -25.73 6.70 -24.92
C PRO A 98 -26.17 7.53 -26.13
N GLU A 99 -26.75 6.87 -27.13
CA GLU A 99 -27.06 7.31 -28.51
C GLU A 99 -27.96 8.57 -28.63
N LYS A 100 -28.22 9.28 -27.53
CA LYS A 100 -29.18 10.39 -27.44
C LYS A 100 -28.63 11.66 -26.79
N ILE A 101 -27.32 11.76 -26.52
CA ILE A 101 -26.71 13.00 -26.04
C ILE A 101 -26.45 13.92 -27.24
N GLY A 102 -27.10 15.09 -27.28
CA GLY A 102 -26.96 16.08 -28.36
C GLY A 102 -28.26 16.55 -29.05
N ARG A 103 -29.43 16.01 -28.68
CA ARG A 103 -30.72 16.35 -29.34
C ARG A 103 -31.30 17.72 -28.98
N PHE A 104 -30.70 18.46 -28.06
CA PHE A 104 -31.23 19.73 -27.54
C PHE A 104 -30.28 20.91 -27.73
N SER A 105 -29.37 20.85 -28.71
CA SER A 105 -28.75 22.07 -29.22
C SER A 105 -29.69 22.69 -30.25
N LYS A 106 -30.44 23.71 -29.82
CA LYS A 106 -31.16 24.66 -30.67
C LYS A 106 -30.75 26.07 -30.29
#